data_AF-A0A9E0PF14-F1
#
_entry.id   AF-A0A9E0PF14-F1
#
_cell.length_a   1.000
_cell.length_b   1.000
_cell.length_c   1.000
_cell.angle_alpha   90.00
_cell.angle_beta   90.00
_cell.angle_gamma   90.00
#
_symmetry.space_group_name_H-M   'P 1'
#
loop_
_entity.id
_entity.type
_entity.pdbx_description
1 polymer ?
#
loop_
_entity_poly.entity_id
_entity_poly.type
_entity_poly.pdbx_seq_one_letter_code
_entity_poly.pdbx_strand_id
1 'polypeptide(L)'
;MTQAGSQRYMCKVCRRRYTPDPKPIGYEESVRRQAIRLYLDGNNQRRVARQVGVSQGSVSNWARDFADSLPEAVPQPEQTVEVAEIDELFTFVGHKKTLSTS
;
A
#
# COMPACT_ATOMS: atom_id res chain seq x y z
N MET A 1 -25.73 12.40 9.08
CA MET A 1 -24.81 12.23 7.93
C MET A 1 -23.59 11.43 8.37
N THR A 2 -23.00 10.64 7.48
CA THR A 2 -21.70 9.99 7.70
C THR A 2 -20.56 11.00 7.58
N GLN A 3 -19.36 10.66 8.04
CA GLN A 3 -18.14 11.45 7.81
C GLN A 3 -17.86 11.68 6.31
N ALA A 4 -18.36 10.78 5.46
CA ALA A 4 -18.27 10.87 4.01
C ALA A 4 -19.38 11.75 3.38
N GLY A 5 -20.24 12.38 4.18
CA GLY A 5 -21.33 13.25 3.72
C GLY A 5 -22.59 12.52 3.24
N SER A 6 -22.63 11.18 3.30
CA SER A 6 -23.81 10.42 2.87
C SER A 6 -24.90 10.35 3.96
N GLN A 7 -26.16 10.38 3.55
CA GLN A 7 -27.30 10.25 4.46
C GLN A 7 -27.55 8.79 4.82
N ARG A 8 -27.68 8.51 6.12
CA ARG A 8 -28.11 7.19 6.62
C ARG A 8 -29.60 7.21 6.86
N TYR A 9 -30.28 6.17 6.42
CA TYR A 9 -31.72 5.97 6.61
C TYR A 9 -31.94 4.76 7.52
N MET A 10 -33.10 4.73 8.17
CA MET A 10 -33.54 3.60 8.97
C MET A 10 -34.81 3.03 8.33
N CYS A 11 -34.79 1.73 8.02
CA CYS A 11 -35.99 1.05 7.54
C CYS A 11 -37.09 1.10 8.60
N LYS A 12 -38.31 1.50 8.23
CA LYS A 12 -39.44 1.59 9.18
C LYS A 12 -39.96 0.22 9.62
N VAL A 13 -39.75 -0.82 8.81
CA VAL A 13 -40.22 -2.20 9.07
C VAL A 13 -39.18 -2.97 9.89
N CYS A 14 -37.96 -3.13 9.37
CA CYS A 14 -36.94 -3.96 10.01
C CYS A 14 -35.94 -3.19 10.88
N ARG A 15 -36.07 -1.86 11.00
CA ARG A 15 -35.20 -0.98 11.81
C ARG A 15 -33.71 -0.99 11.44
N ARG A 16 -33.30 -1.69 10.37
CA ARG A 16 -31.92 -1.69 9.85
C ARG A 16 -31.54 -0.30 9.34
N ARG A 17 -30.33 0.15 9.71
CA ARG A 17 -29.72 1.39 9.19
C ARG A 17 -28.95 1.07 7.91
N TYR A 18 -29.14 1.87 6.86
CA TYR A 18 -28.47 1.70 5.58
C TYR A 18 -28.16 3.06 4.93
N THR A 19 -27.30 3.06 3.92
CA THR A 19 -26.95 4.23 3.11
C THR A 19 -27.38 3.91 1.68
N PRO A 20 -28.41 4.58 1.11
CA PRO A 20 -28.95 4.26 -0.20
C PRO A 20 -27.93 4.40 -1.33
N ASP A 21 -27.10 5.44 -1.26
CA ASP A 21 -25.98 5.67 -2.17
C ASP A 21 -24.68 5.62 -1.36
N PRO A 22 -24.13 4.42 -1.11
CA PRO A 22 -22.87 4.28 -0.41
C PRO A 22 -21.74 4.72 -1.36
N LYS A 23 -20.90 5.65 -0.90
CA LYS A 23 -19.66 5.95 -1.63
C LYS A 23 -18.82 4.68 -1.75
N PRO A 24 -18.16 4.45 -2.90
CA PRO A 24 -17.30 3.30 -3.08
C PRO A 24 -16.25 3.27 -1.96
N ILE A 25 -16.15 2.09 -1.33
CA ILE A 25 -15.21 1.87 -0.24
C ILE A 25 -13.86 1.54 -0.87
N GLY A 26 -12.88 2.43 -0.70
CA GLY A 26 -11.51 2.21 -1.15
C GLY A 26 -11.12 3.14 -2.30
N TYR A 27 -9.99 2.81 -2.92
CA TYR A 27 -9.42 3.56 -4.03
C TYR A 27 -9.50 2.71 -5.29
N GLU A 28 -9.66 3.38 -6.44
CA GLU A 28 -9.57 2.75 -7.75
C GLU A 28 -8.24 1.99 -7.89
N GLU A 29 -8.27 0.85 -8.58
CA GLU A 29 -7.08 0.02 -8.76
C GLU A 29 -5.97 0.76 -9.52
N SER A 30 -6.35 1.66 -10.43
CA SER A 30 -5.43 2.55 -11.15
C SER A 30 -4.61 3.43 -10.20
N VAL A 31 -5.24 3.98 -9.15
CA VAL A 31 -4.57 4.79 -8.13
C VAL A 31 -3.58 3.94 -7.33
N ARG A 32 -3.96 2.72 -6.96
CA ARG A 32 -3.06 1.78 -6.28
C ARG A 32 -1.84 1.44 -7.15
N ARG A 33 -2.04 1.10 -8.43
CA ARG A 33 -0.93 0.81 -9.35
C ARG A 33 -0.01 2.01 -9.55
N GLN A 34 -0.58 3.22 -9.68
CA GLN A 34 0.21 4.45 -9.80
C GLN A 34 1.03 4.72 -8.53
N ALA A 35 0.44 4.51 -7.35
CA ALA A 35 1.15 4.67 -6.08
C ALA A 35 2.33 3.71 -5.94
N ILE A 36 2.15 2.43 -6.33
CA ILE A 36 3.23 1.43 -6.31
C ILE A 36 4.35 1.79 -7.29
N ARG A 37 4.01 2.22 -8.52
CA ARG A 37 5.02 2.67 -9.51
C ARG A 37 5.88 3.81 -8.95
N LEU A 38 5.25 4.86 -8.43
CA LEU A 38 5.97 6.00 -7.86
C LEU A 38 6.87 5.59 -6.69
N TYR A 39 6.42 4.63 -5.87
CA TYR A 39 7.22 4.09 -4.77
C TYR A 39 8.45 3.31 -5.28
N LEU A 40 8.29 2.46 -6.29
CA LEU A 40 9.38 1.71 -6.92
C LEU A 40 10.37 2.63 -7.66
N ASP A 41 9.90 3.76 -8.18
CA ASP A 41 10.73 4.82 -8.77
C ASP A 41 11.56 5.59 -7.71
N GLY A 42 11.53 5.17 -6.44
CA GLY A 42 12.33 5.74 -5.35
C GLY A 42 11.68 6.93 -4.65
N ASN A 43 10.40 7.25 -4.91
CA ASN A 43 9.73 8.31 -4.16
C ASN A 43 9.42 7.86 -2.73
N ASN A 44 9.71 8.73 -1.76
CA ASN A 44 9.29 8.47 -0.39
C ASN A 44 7.76 8.41 -0.27
N GLN A 45 7.26 7.59 0.65
CA GLN A 45 5.82 7.29 0.76
C GLN A 45 4.95 8.53 1.03
N ARG A 46 5.49 9.56 1.71
CA ARG A 46 4.77 10.83 1.93
C ARG A 46 4.61 11.60 0.63
N ARG A 47 5.63 11.59 -0.24
CA ARG A 47 5.59 12.23 -1.56
C ARG A 47 4.60 11.50 -2.46
N VAL A 48 4.66 10.17 -2.49
CA VAL A 48 3.69 9.33 -3.21
C VAL A 48 2.27 9.67 -2.76
N ALA A 49 2.00 9.62 -1.45
CA ALA A 49 0.69 9.91 -0.87
C ALA A 49 0.13 11.28 -1.31
N ARG A 50 0.97 12.33 -1.32
CA ARG A 50 0.56 13.66 -1.81
C ARG A 50 0.28 13.68 -3.32
N GLN A 51 1.06 12.95 -4.12
CA GLN A 51 0.90 12.91 -5.58
C GLN A 51 -0.37 12.20 -6.03
N VAL A 52 -0.74 11.09 -5.37
CA VAL A 52 -1.97 10.33 -5.67
C VAL A 52 -3.18 10.71 -4.83
N GLY A 53 -3.04 11.62 -3.86
CA GLY A 53 -4.16 12.10 -3.03
C GLY A 53 -4.67 11.08 -2.01
N VAL A 54 -3.78 10.26 -1.45
CA VAL A 54 -4.11 9.19 -0.49
C VAL A 54 -3.37 9.38 0.83
N SER A 55 -3.69 8.57 1.84
CA SER A 55 -2.91 8.56 3.08
C SER A 55 -1.57 7.84 2.92
N GLN A 56 -0.53 8.27 3.66
CA GLN A 56 0.76 7.56 3.64
C GLN A 56 0.63 6.11 4.12
N GLY A 57 -0.26 5.82 5.08
CA GLY A 57 -0.54 4.45 5.52
C GLY A 57 -1.15 3.58 4.41
N SER A 58 -1.99 4.14 3.54
CA SER A 58 -2.49 3.42 2.36
C SER A 58 -1.35 3.01 1.43
N VAL A 59 -0.38 3.90 1.19
CA VAL A 59 0.82 3.58 0.40
C VAL A 59 1.65 2.48 1.06
N SER A 60 1.87 2.54 2.38
CA SER A 60 2.61 1.51 3.11
C SER A 60 1.94 0.14 2.99
N ASN A 61 0.62 0.08 3.19
CA ASN A 61 -0.13 -1.17 3.11
C ASN A 61 -0.08 -1.75 1.70
N TRP A 62 -0.29 -0.93 0.68
CA TRP A 62 -0.22 -1.41 -0.71
C TRP A 62 1.16 -1.88 -1.12
N ALA A 63 2.22 -1.22 -0.66
CA ALA A 63 3.59 -1.66 -0.90
C ALA A 63 3.87 -3.01 -0.24
N ARG A 64 3.38 -3.22 0.99
CA ARG A 64 3.49 -4.51 1.69
C ARG A 64 2.72 -5.60 0.96
N ASP A 65 1.43 -5.38 0.67
CA ASP A 65 0.61 -6.34 -0.07
C ASP A 65 1.24 -6.70 -1.43
N PHE A 66 1.84 -5.71 -2.11
CA PHE A 66 2.51 -5.93 -3.38
C PHE A 66 3.76 -6.79 -3.19
N ALA A 67 4.59 -6.50 -2.18
CA ALA A 67 5.75 -7.32 -1.84
C ALA A 67 5.36 -8.75 -1.48
N ASP A 68 4.29 -8.93 -0.71
CA ASP A 68 3.76 -10.25 -0.33
C ASP A 68 3.18 -11.02 -1.54
N SER A 69 2.80 -10.31 -2.61
CA SER A 69 2.32 -10.93 -3.86
C SER A 69 3.44 -11.36 -4.81
N LEU A 70 4.69 -10.96 -4.54
CA LEU A 70 5.83 -11.36 -5.36
C LEU A 70 6.15 -12.84 -5.12
N PRO A 71 6.64 -13.56 -6.15
CA PRO A 71 7.09 -14.93 -5.97
C PRO A 71 8.25 -14.97 -4.95
N GLU A 72 8.22 -15.96 -4.06
CA GLU A 72 9.28 -16.18 -3.07
C GLU A 72 10.61 -16.56 -3.74
N ALA A 73 10.54 -17.31 -4.84
CA ALA A 73 11.70 -17.65 -5.65
C ALA A 73 11.97 -16.56 -6.70
N VAL A 74 13.20 -16.05 -6.70
CA VAL A 74 13.72 -15.22 -7.79
C VAL A 74 13.80 -16.10 -9.05
N PRO A 75 13.35 -15.63 -10.23
CA PRO A 75 13.48 -16.40 -11.46
C PRO A 75 14.94 -16.74 -11.72
N GLN A 76 15.19 -18.02 -11.97
CA GLN A 76 16.52 -18.49 -12.35
C GLN A 76 16.76 -18.24 -13.84
N PRO A 77 18.00 -17.94 -14.24
CA PRO A 77 18.34 -17.84 -15.65
C PRO A 77 18.08 -19.18 -16.35
N GLU A 78 17.53 -19.14 -17.55
CA GLU A 78 17.24 -20.35 -18.35
C GLU A 78 18.51 -21.07 -18.81
N GLN A 79 19.63 -20.35 -18.84
CA GLN A 79 20.94 -20.83 -19.28
C GLN A 79 21.93 -20.81 -18.13
N THR A 80 22.92 -21.69 -18.19
CA THR A 80 24.02 -21.73 -17.23
C THR A 80 24.82 -20.43 -17.32
N VAL A 81 24.92 -19.71 -16.20
CA VAL A 81 25.72 -18.49 -16.07
C VAL A 81 27.14 -18.89 -15.65
N GLU A 82 28.14 -18.59 -16.48
CA GLU A 82 29.55 -18.87 -16.16
C GLU A 82 30.14 -17.89 -15.14
N VAL A 83 29.70 -16.63 -15.16
CA VAL A 83 30.16 -15.56 -14.28
C VAL A 83 28.97 -14.78 -13.75
N ALA A 84 28.84 -14.70 -12.43
CA ALA A 84 27.87 -13.87 -11.73
C ALA A 84 28.62 -12.89 -10.82
N GLU A 85 28.38 -11.59 -11.01
CA GLU A 85 28.92 -10.51 -10.19
C GLU A 85 27.83 -10.01 -9.24
N ILE A 86 28.21 -9.76 -7.99
CA ILE A 86 27.33 -9.18 -6.98
C ILE A 86 27.90 -7.80 -6.64
N ASP A 87 27.17 -6.74 -6.99
CA ASP A 87 27.50 -5.40 -6.54
C ASP A 87 27.15 -5.23 -5.05
N GLU A 88 28.08 -4.69 -4.26
CA GLU A 88 27.83 -4.41 -2.84
C GLU A 88 26.90 -3.19 -2.67
N LEU A 89 25.68 -3.44 -2.23
CA LEU A 89 24.72 -2.41 -1.86
C LEU A 89 24.66 -2.27 -0.33
N PHE A 90 25.29 -1.22 0.21
CA PHE A 90 25.17 -0.89 1.63
C PHE A 90 23.90 -0.07 1.89
N THR A 91 22.93 -0.67 2.59
CA THR A 91 21.76 0.05 3.08
C THR A 91 21.70 -0.01 4.60
N PHE A 92 21.62 1.15 5.25
CA PHE A 92 21.41 1.20 6.70
C PHE A 92 19.97 0.79 7.04
N VAL A 93 19.81 -0.39 7.63
CA VAL A 93 18.54 -0.85 8.19
C VAL A 93 18.57 -0.60 9.70
N GLY A 94 17.91 0.48 10.13
CA GLY A 94 17.83 0.81 11.55
C GLY A 94 16.92 -0.16 12.31
N HIS A 95 17.47 -0.90 13.28
CA HIS A 95 16.67 -1.60 14.28
C HIS A 95 16.21 -0.60 15.35
N LYS A 96 14.90 -0.39 15.44
CA LYS A 96 14.33 0.47 16.49
C LYS A 96 14.51 -0.22 17.84
N LYS A 97 15.20 0.43 18.78
CA LYS A 97 15.29 -0.04 20.17
C LYS A 97 13.88 -0.09 20.75
N THR A 98 13.44 -1.28 21.18
CA THR A 98 12.12 -1.51 21.78
C THR A 98 12.09 -1.22 23.28
N LEU A 99 13.25 -1.06 23.89
CA LEU A 99 13.42 -0.73 25.30
C LEU A 99 13.47 0.79 25.49
N SER A 100 12.70 1.29 26.45
CA SER A 100 12.81 2.68 26.92
C SER A 100 14.22 2.89 27.44
N THR A 101 14.89 3.94 26.96
CA THR A 101 16.13 4.41 27.56
C THR A 101 15.73 5.35 28.69
N SER A 102 16.04 4.98 29.93
CA SER A 102 15.85 5.82 31.13
C SER A 102 16.78 7.03 31.13
#